data_AF-A0A1C5WYU3-F1
#
_entry.id   AF-A0A1C5WYU3-F1
#
_cell.length_a   1.000
_cell.length_b   1.000
_cell.length_c   1.000
_cell.angle_alpha   90.00
_cell.angle_beta   90.00
_cell.angle_gamma   90.00
#
_symmetry.space_group_name_H-M   'P 1'
#
loop_
_entity.id
_entity.type
_entity.pdbx_description
1 polymer ?
#
loop_
_entity_poly.entity_id
_entity_poly.type
_entity_poly.pdbx_seq_one_letter_code
_entity_poly.pdbx_strand_id
1 'polypeptide(L)'
;MKARLPKGIGGGPQNMQSMIKQAQQMQEKMEEKQEELKNKDFTATVGGGAVTVVINGAKEVKSLELKPEVVDPEDIEMLQDLVISAVNECLRNIEEETAAEMDQITGGLNVPGMF
;
A
#
# COMPACT_ATOMS: atom_id res chain seq x y z
N MET A 1 39.74 -11.21 40.80
CA MET A 1 38.90 -11.07 39.59
C MET A 1 37.64 -11.91 39.77
N LYS A 2 36.49 -11.30 40.08
CA LYS A 2 35.18 -11.98 40.10
C LYS A 2 34.43 -11.52 38.86
N ALA A 3 34.39 -12.37 37.83
CA ALA A 3 33.59 -12.13 36.64
C ALA A 3 32.11 -12.11 37.03
N ARG A 4 31.45 -10.96 36.89
CA ARG A 4 30.00 -10.82 37.01
C ARG A 4 29.44 -11.21 35.64
N LEU A 5 28.88 -12.42 35.55
CA LEU A 5 28.09 -12.82 34.38
C LEU A 5 26.87 -11.90 34.25
N PRO A 6 26.51 -11.44 33.05
CA PRO A 6 25.35 -10.59 32.84
C PRO A 6 24.06 -11.38 33.13
N LYS A 7 23.15 -10.78 33.91
CA LYS A 7 21.80 -11.30 34.11
C LYS A 7 21.14 -11.43 32.75
N GLY A 8 20.64 -12.63 32.48
CA GLY A 8 19.93 -12.98 31.25
C GLY A 8 18.84 -11.99 30.90
N ILE A 9 18.75 -11.73 29.60
CA ILE A 9 17.67 -11.00 28.95
C ILE A 9 16.35 -11.66 29.35
N GLY A 10 15.53 -10.92 30.10
CA GLY A 10 14.32 -11.40 30.72
C GLY A 10 13.14 -11.47 29.76
N GLY A 11 12.43 -12.60 29.79
CA GLY A 11 11.09 -12.77 29.23
C GLY A 11 10.50 -14.09 29.71
N GLY A 12 9.68 -14.06 30.76
CA GLY A 12 9.05 -15.27 31.30
C GLY A 12 7.96 -15.84 30.36
N PRO A 13 7.48 -17.08 30.58
CA PRO A 13 6.47 -17.74 29.74
C PRO A 13 5.17 -16.94 29.53
N GLN A 14 4.80 -16.11 30.51
CA GLN A 14 3.62 -15.24 30.43
C GLN A 14 3.78 -14.11 29.38
N ASN A 15 4.98 -13.55 29.24
CA ASN A 15 5.26 -12.55 28.20
C ASN A 15 5.20 -13.16 26.80
N MET A 16 5.59 -14.44 26.67
CA MET A 16 5.53 -15.16 25.40
C MET A 16 4.07 -15.43 24.97
N GLN A 17 3.18 -15.78 25.90
CA GLN A 17 1.77 -16.01 25.57
C GLN A 17 1.04 -14.72 25.14
N SER A 18 1.34 -13.59 25.78
CA SER A 18 0.82 -12.28 25.35
C SER A 18 1.35 -11.87 23.97
N MET A 19 2.63 -12.13 23.67
CA MET A 19 3.22 -11.89 22.36
C MET A 19 2.53 -12.71 21.26
N ILE A 20 2.31 -14.01 21.49
CA ILE A 20 1.63 -14.90 20.52
C ILE A 20 0.22 -14.38 20.22
N LYS A 21 -0.52 -13.97 21.24
CA LYS A 21 -1.88 -13.43 21.06
C LYS A 21 -1.87 -12.12 20.25
N GLN A 22 -0.91 -11.23 20.51
CA GLN A 22 -0.77 -9.99 19.74
C GLN A 22 -0.39 -10.27 18.28
N ALA A 23 0.51 -11.23 18.03
CA ALA A 23 0.88 -11.64 16.67
C ALA A 23 -0.32 -12.22 15.90
N GLN A 24 -1.15 -13.05 16.54
CA GLN A 24 -2.38 -13.58 15.93
C GLN A 24 -3.36 -12.46 15.55
N GLN A 25 -3.60 -11.51 16.45
CA GLN A 25 -4.47 -10.36 16.18
C GLN A 25 -3.93 -9.47 15.06
N MET A 26 -2.61 -9.30 14.99
CA MET A 26 -1.97 -8.56 13.90
C MET A 26 -2.14 -9.28 12.57
N GLN A 27 -1.99 -10.61 12.55
CA GLN A 27 -2.17 -11.41 11.35
C GLN A 27 -3.61 -11.28 10.80
N GLU A 28 -4.62 -11.44 11.65
CA GLU A 28 -6.04 -11.29 11.26
C GLU A 28 -6.32 -9.89 10.71
N LYS A 29 -5.85 -8.84 11.39
CA LYS A 29 -6.00 -7.45 10.91
C LYS A 29 -5.29 -7.19 9.59
N MET A 30 -4.11 -7.77 9.37
CA MET A 30 -3.39 -7.64 8.10
C MET A 30 -4.18 -8.30 6.97
N GLU A 31 -4.73 -9.50 7.19
CA GLU A 31 -5.53 -10.21 6.20
C GLU A 31 -6.79 -9.41 5.84
N GLU A 32 -7.54 -8.93 6.85
CA GLU A 32 -8.72 -8.08 6.65
C GLU A 32 -8.38 -6.80 5.87
N LYS A 33 -7.31 -6.10 6.28
CA LYS A 33 -6.93 -4.84 5.64
C LYS A 33 -6.39 -5.04 4.23
N GLN A 34 -5.69 -6.13 3.95
CA GLN A 34 -5.29 -6.48 2.59
C GLN A 34 -6.51 -6.70 1.68
N GLU A 35 -7.55 -7.35 2.18
CA GLU A 35 -8.79 -7.55 1.41
C GLU A 35 -9.55 -6.23 1.20
N GLU A 36 -9.62 -5.37 2.21
CA GLU A 36 -10.19 -4.02 2.10
C GLU A 36 -9.46 -3.20 1.03
N LEU A 37 -8.12 -3.16 1.08
CA LEU A 37 -7.30 -2.42 0.14
C LEU A 37 -7.46 -2.92 -1.29
N LYS A 38 -7.51 -4.25 -1.50
CA LYS A 38 -7.73 -4.84 -2.84
C LYS A 38 -9.02 -4.36 -3.49
N ASN A 39 -10.07 -4.17 -2.70
CA ASN A 39 -11.39 -3.75 -3.18
C ASN A 39 -11.57 -2.23 -3.21
N LYS A 40 -10.66 -1.46 -2.61
CA LYS A 40 -10.70 0.00 -2.62
C LYS A 40 -10.37 0.53 -4.02
N ASP A 41 -11.15 1.49 -4.48
CA ASP A 41 -10.89 2.23 -5.72
C ASP A 41 -10.01 3.47 -5.46
N PHE A 42 -9.07 3.68 -6.37
CA PHE A 42 -8.14 4.80 -6.36
C PHE A 42 -8.32 5.58 -7.67
N THR A 43 -8.31 6.91 -7.56
CA THR A 43 -8.52 7.80 -8.69
C THR A 43 -7.29 8.70 -8.86
N ALA A 44 -6.80 8.83 -10.08
CA ALA A 44 -5.83 9.85 -10.44
C ALA A 44 -6.31 10.66 -11.64
N THR A 45 -6.07 11.96 -11.59
CA THR A 45 -6.46 12.90 -12.63
C THR A 45 -5.27 13.77 -13.02
N VAL A 46 -4.99 13.86 -14.32
CA VAL A 46 -3.86 14.61 -14.87
C VAL A 46 -4.30 15.53 -16.03
N GLY A 47 -3.37 16.32 -16.57
CA GLY A 47 -3.65 17.21 -17.70
C GLY A 47 -4.74 18.26 -17.39
N GLY A 48 -4.77 18.77 -16.16
CA GLY A 48 -5.79 19.74 -15.73
C GLY A 48 -7.22 19.17 -15.68
N GLY A 49 -7.37 17.85 -15.52
CA GLY A 49 -8.69 17.21 -15.54
C GLY A 49 -9.05 16.57 -16.88
N ALA A 50 -8.12 16.50 -17.83
CA ALA A 50 -8.39 15.94 -19.15
C ALA A 50 -8.34 14.41 -19.19
N VAL A 51 -7.56 13.78 -18.29
CA VAL A 51 -7.48 12.32 -18.17
C VAL A 51 -7.72 11.93 -16.72
N THR A 52 -8.67 11.03 -16.48
CA THR A 52 -8.97 10.45 -15.17
C THR A 52 -8.96 8.93 -15.28
N VAL A 53 -8.25 8.26 -14.38
CA VAL A 53 -8.22 6.79 -14.29
C VAL A 53 -8.70 6.34 -12.92
N VAL A 54 -9.48 5.26 -12.88
CA VAL A 54 -9.83 4.55 -11.65
C VAL A 54 -9.19 3.17 -11.69
N ILE A 55 -8.43 2.83 -10.65
CA ILE A 55 -7.75 1.54 -10.48
C ILE A 55 -8.08 1.02 -9.08
N ASN A 56 -8.42 -0.25 -8.92
CA ASN A 56 -8.59 -0.84 -7.59
C ASN A 56 -7.23 -1.20 -6.95
N GLY A 57 -7.20 -1.48 -5.65
CA GLY A 57 -5.96 -1.91 -4.98
C GLY A 57 -5.44 -3.28 -5.44
N ALA A 58 -6.22 -4.07 -6.18
CA ALA A 58 -5.74 -5.24 -6.91
C ALA A 58 -4.98 -4.89 -8.21
N LYS A 59 -4.75 -3.60 -8.47
CA LYS A 59 -4.08 -3.05 -9.67
C LYS A 59 -4.83 -3.35 -10.97
N GLU A 60 -6.15 -3.48 -10.90
CA GLU A 60 -7.02 -3.61 -12.06
C GLU A 60 -7.58 -2.23 -12.45
N VAL A 61 -7.38 -1.82 -13.71
CA VAL A 61 -7.99 -0.59 -14.24
C VAL A 61 -9.50 -0.81 -14.39
N LYS A 62 -10.29 0.01 -13.71
CA LYS A 62 -11.76 -0.03 -13.73
C LYS A 62 -12.35 0.94 -14.73
N SER A 63 -11.78 2.14 -14.85
CA SER A 63 -12.21 3.12 -15.85
C SER A 63 -11.05 4.02 -16.30
N LEU A 64 -11.19 4.54 -17.51
CA LEU A 64 -10.34 5.58 -18.08
C LEU A 64 -11.25 6.56 -18.82
N GLU A 65 -11.25 7.81 -18.37
CA GLU A 65 -12.02 8.90 -18.96
C GLU A 65 -11.07 9.90 -19.60
N LEU A 66 -11.35 10.24 -20.85
CA LEU A 66 -10.60 11.18 -21.66
C LEU A 66 -11.55 12.29 -22.10
N LYS A 67 -11.18 13.55 -21.86
CA LYS A 67 -11.94 14.67 -22.41
C LYS A 67 -11.62 14.88 -23.89
N PRO A 68 -12.56 15.38 -24.70
CA PRO A 68 -12.36 15.54 -26.14
C PRO A 68 -11.15 16.40 -26.51
N GLU A 69 -10.80 17.40 -25.68
CA GLU A 69 -9.68 18.31 -25.95
C GLU A 69 -8.30 17.64 -25.99
N VAL A 70 -8.16 16.43 -25.44
CA VAL A 70 -6.89 15.67 -25.48
C VAL A 70 -6.92 14.53 -26.51
N VAL A 71 -7.98 14.42 -27.31
CA VAL A 71 -8.11 13.40 -28.35
C VAL A 71 -7.89 14.06 -29.72
N ASP A 72 -6.62 14.35 -30.02
CA ASP A 72 -6.19 14.91 -31.30
C ASP A 72 -5.48 13.85 -32.15
N PRO A 73 -6.00 13.47 -33.34
CA PRO A 73 -5.32 12.57 -34.26
C PRO A 73 -3.94 13.06 -34.74
N GLU A 74 -3.69 14.36 -34.71
CA GLU A 74 -2.39 14.95 -35.08
C GLU A 74 -1.39 14.96 -33.91
N ASP A 75 -1.86 14.76 -32.67
CA ASP A 75 -1.04 14.74 -31.44
C ASP A 75 -1.40 13.59 -30.49
N ILE A 76 -1.23 12.36 -31.00
CA ILE A 76 -1.47 11.14 -30.24
C ILE A 76 -0.42 10.92 -29.15
N GLU A 77 0.79 11.45 -29.33
CA GLU A 77 1.89 11.34 -28.36
C GLU A 77 1.53 12.02 -27.05
N MET A 78 0.96 13.24 -27.10
CA MET A 78 0.46 13.92 -25.90
C MET A 78 -0.59 13.08 -25.16
N LEU A 79 -1.54 12.46 -25.88
CA LEU A 79 -2.56 11.61 -25.26
C LEU A 79 -1.93 10.38 -24.56
N GLN A 80 -0.96 9.74 -25.22
CA GLN A 80 -0.23 8.60 -24.65
C GLN A 80 0.48 9.00 -23.35
N ASP A 81 1.19 10.13 -23.35
CA ASP A 81 1.89 10.64 -22.17
C ASP A 81 0.94 10.93 -21.01
N LEU A 82 -0.23 11.52 -21.28
CA LEU A 82 -1.24 11.77 -20.25
C LEU A 82 -1.80 10.47 -19.67
N VAL A 83 -2.08 9.46 -20.49
CA VAL A 83 -2.57 8.15 -20.02
C VAL A 83 -1.50 7.47 -19.17
N ILE A 84 -0.24 7.43 -19.62
CA ILE A 84 0.87 6.85 -18.88
C ILE A 84 1.03 7.55 -17.53
N SER A 85 0.97 8.88 -17.52
CA SER A 85 1.08 9.69 -16.31
C SER A 85 -0.04 9.38 -15.32
N ALA A 86 -1.30 9.36 -15.77
CA ALA A 86 -2.46 9.06 -14.92
C ALA A 86 -2.38 7.67 -14.29
N VAL A 87 -2.07 6.64 -15.10
CA VAL A 87 -1.97 5.25 -14.63
C VAL A 87 -0.86 5.11 -13.60
N ASN A 88 0.34 5.64 -13.89
CA ASN A 88 1.47 5.54 -12.98
C ASN A 88 1.24 6.32 -11.68
N GLU A 89 0.56 7.47 -11.74
CA GLU A 89 0.18 8.24 -10.54
C GLU A 89 -0.78 7.44 -9.66
N CYS A 90 -1.81 6.82 -10.27
CA CYS A 90 -2.75 6.01 -9.52
C CYS A 90 -2.08 4.78 -8.89
N LEU A 91 -1.16 4.12 -9.61
CA LEU A 91 -0.36 3.01 -9.08
C LEU A 91 0.54 3.43 -7.91
N ARG A 92 1.17 4.61 -7.99
CA ARG A 92 1.93 5.17 -6.86
C ARG A 92 1.04 5.40 -5.64
N ASN A 93 -0.14 5.98 -5.83
CA ASN A 93 -1.10 6.22 -4.75
C ASN A 93 -1.54 4.90 -4.08
N ILE A 94 -1.77 3.84 -4.86
CA ILE A 94 -2.07 2.50 -4.34
C ILE A 94 -0.92 2.00 -3.46
N GLU A 95 0.33 2.11 -3.93
CA GLU A 95 1.51 1.63 -3.21
C GLU A 95 1.76 2.42 -1.91
N GLU A 96 1.66 3.75 -1.97
CA GLU A 96 1.82 4.63 -0.81
C GLU A 96 0.77 4.36 0.26
N GLU A 97 -0.50 4.25 -0.13
CA GLU A 97 -1.57 3.99 0.84
C GLU A 97 -1.52 2.56 1.39
N THR A 98 -1.20 1.57 0.55
CA THR A 98 -1.00 0.19 1.01
C THR A 98 0.13 0.11 2.04
N ALA A 99 1.26 0.78 1.76
CA ALA A 99 2.39 0.82 2.69
C ALA A 99 2.01 1.53 4.00
N ALA A 100 1.31 2.67 3.92
CA ALA A 100 0.87 3.43 5.09
C ALA A 100 -0.08 2.64 5.99
N GLU A 101 -1.04 1.92 5.40
CA GLU A 101 -2.02 1.12 6.15
C GLU A 101 -1.37 -0.11 6.80
N MET A 102 -0.42 -0.75 6.13
CA MET A 102 0.35 -1.86 6.72
C MET A 102 1.30 -1.37 7.83
N ASP A 103 1.90 -0.19 7.68
CA ASP A 103 2.76 0.42 8.71
C ASP A 103 1.96 0.75 9.98
N GLN A 104 0.71 1.19 9.84
CA GLN A 104 -0.19 1.42 10.98
C GLN A 104 -0.54 0.14 11.75
N ILE A 105 -0.69 -0.99 11.05
CA ILE A 105 -1.00 -2.29 11.69
C ILE A 105 0.23 -2.85 12.40
N THR A 106 1.40 -2.75 11.77
CA THR A 106 2.67 -3.24 12.33
C THR A 106 3.26 -2.30 13.37
N GLY A 107 2.79 -1.04 13.43
CA GLY A 107 3.28 -0.02 14.35
C GLY A 107 4.72 0.40 14.07
N GLY A 108 5.14 0.40 12.80
CA GLY A 108 6.53 0.67 12.40
C GLY A 108 7.52 -0.47 12.69
N LEU A 109 7.02 -1.64 13.10
CA LEU A 109 7.85 -2.83 13.25
C LEU A 109 8.09 -3.43 11.86
N ASN A 110 9.33 -3.36 11.38
CA ASN A 110 9.78 -4.17 10.25
C ASN A 110 9.69 -5.66 10.66
N VAL A 111 8.57 -6.31 10.37
CA VAL A 111 8.36 -7.73 10.68
C VAL A 111 9.26 -8.54 9.74
N PRO A 112 10.25 -9.30 10.26
CA PRO A 112 11.13 -10.09 9.42
C PRO A 112 10.33 -11.13 8.63
N GLY A 113 10.40 -11.09 7.30
CA GLY A 113 9.72 -12.05 6.41
C GLY A 113 8.52 -11.53 5.62
N MET A 114 8.18 -10.24 5.72
CA MET A 114 7.19 -9.59 4.84
C MET A 114 7.83 -8.47 4.03
N PHE A 115 8.53 -8.79 2.94
CA PHE A 115 8.76 -7.97 1.73
C PHE A 115 9.25 -8.88 0.61
#